data_AF-A0A6I5YW90-F1
#
_entry.id   AF-A0A6I5YW90-F1
#
_cell.length_a   1.000
_cell.length_b   1.000
_cell.length_c   1.000
_cell.angle_alpha   90.00
_cell.angle_beta   90.00
_cell.angle_gamma   90.00
#
_symmetry.space_group_name_H-M   'P 1'
#
loop_
_entity.id
_entity.type
_entity.pdbx_description
1 polymer ?
#
loop_
_entity_poly.entity_id
_entity_poly.type
_entity_poly.pdbx_seq_one_letter_code
_entity_poly.pdbx_strand_id
1 'polypeptide(L)'
;MPKLTERERLAELEVRQRKLLDEIDAARLSLRSRYAAAIQELPVETLTERELRDVVQLSIQLGGATAIAALKPLLPAHAPGRKTATSR
;
A
#
# COMPACT_ATOMS: atom_id res chain seq x y z
N MET A 1 43.32 17.40 -7.93
CA MET A 1 41.91 17.69 -8.26
C MET A 1 41.52 19.01 -7.58
N PRO A 2 40.87 19.96 -8.27
CA PRO A 2 40.40 21.18 -7.63
C PRO A 2 39.36 20.82 -6.57
N LYS A 3 39.49 21.37 -5.37
CA LYS A 3 38.49 21.21 -4.30
C LYS A 3 37.34 22.16 -4.60
N LEU A 4 36.12 21.62 -4.71
CA LEU A 4 34.90 22.41 -4.81
C LEU A 4 34.85 23.41 -3.65
N THR A 5 34.38 24.62 -3.93
CA THR A 5 34.05 25.58 -2.89
C THR A 5 32.89 25.04 -2.05
N GLU A 6 32.76 25.52 -0.81
CA GLU A 6 31.66 25.09 0.08
C GLU A 6 30.28 25.36 -0.53
N ARG A 7 30.14 26.45 -1.30
CA ARG A 7 28.90 26.81 -2.02
C ARG A 7 28.56 25.82 -3.12
N GLU A 8 29.53 25.42 -3.93
CA GLU A 8 29.33 24.41 -4.97
C GLU A 8 28.99 23.05 -4.37
N ARG A 9 29.67 22.68 -3.28
CA ARG A 9 29.36 21.45 -2.54
C ARG A 9 27.94 21.46 -1.96
N LEU A 10 27.48 22.58 -1.43
CA LEU A 10 26.11 22.73 -0.95
C LEU A 10 25.08 22.57 -2.08
N ALA A 11 25.30 23.23 -3.22
CA ALA A 11 24.41 23.11 -4.38
C ALA A 11 24.32 21.67 -4.91
N GLU A 12 25.44 20.94 -4.94
CA GLU A 12 25.43 19.52 -5.31
C GLU A 12 24.61 18.66 -4.33
N LEU A 13 24.70 18.94 -3.03
CA LEU A 13 23.93 18.21 -2.02
C LEU A 13 22.42 18.48 -2.15
N GLU A 14 22.02 19.72 -2.41
CA GLU A 14 20.61 20.08 -2.64
C GLU A 14 20.04 19.38 -3.89
N VAL A 15 20.80 19.33 -4.98
CA VAL A 15 20.40 18.60 -6.19
C VAL A 15 20.24 17.11 -5.90
N ARG A 16 21.17 16.50 -5.15
CA ARG A 16 21.08 15.09 -4.75
C ARG A 16 19.91 14.83 -3.81
N GLN A 17 19.68 15.71 -2.84
CA GLN A 17 18.53 15.61 -1.94
C GLN A 17 17.23 15.60 -2.74
N ARG A 18 17.08 16.53 -3.69
CA ARG A 18 15.88 16.59 -4.51
C ARG A 18 15.67 15.33 -5.34
N LYS A 19 16.72 14.82 -5.99
CA LYS A 19 16.66 13.54 -6.73
C LYS A 19 16.24 12.38 -5.82
N LEU A 20 16.78 12.29 -4.62
CA LEU A 20 16.40 11.23 -3.67
C LEU A 20 14.94 11.34 -3.24
N LEU A 21 14.42 12.55 -3.05
CA LEU A 21 13.00 12.76 -2.74
C LEU A 21 12.11 12.30 -3.92
N ASP A 22 12.48 12.66 -5.15
CA ASP A 22 11.76 12.23 -6.35
C ASP A 22 11.76 10.70 -6.49
N GLU A 23 12.90 10.05 -6.22
CA GLU A 23 13.03 8.59 -6.23
C GLU A 23 12.18 7.92 -5.13
N ILE A 24 12.14 8.49 -3.93
CA ILE A 24 11.30 8.00 -2.83
C ILE A 24 9.82 8.07 -3.22
N ASP A 25 9.38 9.18 -3.82
CA ASP A 25 7.98 9.34 -4.20
C ASP A 25 7.60 8.43 -5.38
N ALA A 26 8.50 8.24 -6.35
CA ALA A 26 8.32 7.24 -7.41
C ALA A 26 8.20 5.81 -6.85
N ALA A 27 9.06 5.44 -5.89
CA ALA A 27 9.01 4.14 -5.22
C ALA A 27 7.69 3.95 -4.44
N ARG A 28 7.24 4.98 -3.72
CA ARG A 28 5.95 4.98 -3.01
C ARG A 28 4.78 4.81 -3.98
N LEU A 29 4.78 5.53 -5.09
CA LEU A 29 3.74 5.43 -6.12
C LEU A 29 3.71 4.02 -6.74
N SER A 30 4.86 3.46 -7.08
CA SER A 30 4.97 2.09 -7.60
C SER A 30 4.42 1.06 -6.60
N LEU A 31 4.75 1.20 -5.32
CA LEU A 31 4.21 0.33 -4.27
C LEU A 31 2.68 0.43 -4.15
N ARG A 32 2.15 1.66 -4.10
CA ARG A 32 0.69 1.90 -4.04
C ARG A 32 -0.03 1.35 -5.26
N SER A 33 0.56 1.47 -6.45
CA SER A 33 -0.03 0.95 -7.70
C SER A 33 -0.16 -0.57 -7.66
N ARG A 34 0.85 -1.28 -7.14
CA ARG A 34 0.79 -2.73 -6.95
C ARG A 34 -0.31 -3.15 -5.96
N TYR A 35 -0.47 -2.41 -4.87
CA TYR A 35 -1.53 -2.70 -3.90
C TYR A 35 -2.92 -2.36 -4.44
N ALA A 36 -3.06 -1.28 -5.21
CA ALA A 36 -4.32 -0.94 -5.87
C ALA A 36 -4.75 -2.04 -6.85
N ALA A 37 -3.82 -2.62 -7.61
CA ALA A 37 -4.10 -3.76 -8.46
C ALA A 37 -4.59 -4.99 -7.66
N ALA A 38 -4.00 -5.26 -6.49
CA ALA A 38 -4.46 -6.35 -5.63
C ALA A 38 -5.89 -6.14 -5.10
N ILE A 39 -6.29 -4.88 -4.84
CA ILE A 39 -7.65 -4.54 -4.38
C ILE A 39 -8.68 -4.75 -5.48
N GLN A 40 -8.33 -4.56 -6.76
CA GLN A 40 -9.26 -4.77 -7.89
C GLN A 40 -9.74 -6.22 -7.99
N GLU A 41 -8.98 -7.17 -7.47
CA GLU A 41 -9.32 -8.60 -7.46
C GLU A 41 -10.14 -9.01 -6.22
N LEU A 42 -10.40 -8.10 -5.28
CA LEU A 42 -11.14 -8.38 -4.05
C LEU A 42 -12.62 -8.04 -4.20
N PRO A 43 -13.54 -8.90 -3.70
CA PRO A 43 -14.96 -8.58 -3.66
C PRO A 43 -15.25 -7.55 -2.56
N VAL A 44 -15.14 -6.26 -2.92
CA VAL A 44 -15.34 -5.13 -2.00
C VAL A 44 -16.79 -4.66 -1.92
N GLU A 45 -17.69 -5.22 -2.75
CA GLU A 45 -19.09 -4.77 -2.89
C GLU A 45 -19.91 -4.94 -1.61
N THR A 46 -19.43 -5.75 -0.67
CA THR A 46 -20.05 -5.93 0.64
C THR A 46 -19.76 -4.77 1.60
N LEU A 47 -18.86 -3.85 1.24
CA LEU A 47 -18.49 -2.67 2.02
C LEU A 47 -18.81 -1.40 1.24
N THR A 48 -19.23 -0.36 1.95
CA THR A 48 -19.21 0.99 1.42
C THR A 48 -17.77 1.49 1.26
N GLU A 49 -17.54 2.50 0.41
CA GLU A 49 -16.21 3.10 0.24
C GLU A 49 -15.62 3.60 1.58
N ARG A 50 -16.49 4.16 2.44
CA ARG A 50 -16.10 4.64 3.77
C ARG A 50 -15.61 3.50 4.65
N GLU A 51 -16.36 2.40 4.72
CA GLU A 51 -15.99 1.24 5.54
C GLU A 51 -14.69 0.61 5.04
N LEU A 52 -14.51 0.47 3.72
CA LEU A 52 -13.27 -0.03 3.14
C LEU A 52 -12.08 0.83 3.57
N ARG A 53 -12.21 2.16 3.45
CA ARG A 53 -11.16 3.11 3.84
C ARG A 53 -10.82 3.01 5.32
N ASP A 54 -11.84 2.97 6.17
CA ASP A 54 -11.68 2.90 7.62
C ASP A 54 -10.99 1.59 8.03
N VAL A 55 -11.41 0.43 7.48
CA VAL A 55 -10.78 -0.87 7.75
C VAL A 55 -9.32 -0.89 7.32
N VAL A 56 -8.99 -0.36 6.14
CA VAL A 56 -7.62 -0.27 5.65
C VAL A 56 -6.79 0.64 6.54
N GLN A 57 -7.31 1.80 6.95
CA GLN A 57 -6.61 2.75 7.80
C GLN A 57 -6.33 2.18 9.19
N LEU A 58 -7.32 1.54 9.82
CA LEU A 58 -7.16 0.86 11.10
C LEU A 58 -6.11 -0.25 11.01
N SER A 59 -6.13 -1.04 9.93
CA SER A 59 -5.17 -2.13 9.70
C SER A 59 -3.75 -1.62 9.51
N ILE A 60 -3.56 -0.48 8.83
CA ILE A 60 -2.25 0.16 8.66
C ILE A 60 -1.73 0.68 10.00
N GLN A 61 -2.57 1.34 10.80
CA GLN A 61 -2.18 1.89 12.11
C GLN A 61 -1.83 0.79 13.13
N LEU A 62 -2.60 -0.30 13.14
CA LEU A 62 -2.39 -1.44 14.04
C LEU A 62 -1.19 -2.30 13.61
N GLY A 63 -0.83 -2.26 12.32
CA GLY A 63 0.17 -3.11 11.70
C GLY A 63 -0.44 -4.41 11.18
N GLY A 64 -0.07 -4.80 9.94
CA GLY A 64 -0.73 -5.88 9.21
C GLY A 64 -0.74 -7.23 9.93
N ALA A 65 0.36 -7.64 10.56
CA ALA A 65 0.43 -8.90 11.29
C ALA A 65 -0.56 -8.94 12.48
N THR A 66 -0.63 -7.84 13.24
CA THR A 66 -1.55 -7.69 14.38
C THR A 66 -3.00 -7.64 13.91
N ALA A 67 -3.29 -6.88 12.85
CA ALA A 67 -4.63 -6.81 12.27
C ALA A 67 -5.12 -8.18 11.76
N ILE A 68 -4.26 -8.93 11.07
CA ILE A 68 -4.58 -10.29 10.61
C ILE A 68 -4.82 -11.22 11.80
N ALA A 69 -3.96 -11.18 12.84
CA ALA A 69 -4.13 -12.00 14.03
C ALA A 69 -5.43 -11.69 14.79
N ALA A 70 -5.87 -10.43 14.78
CA ALA A 70 -7.13 -10.01 15.40
C ALA A 70 -8.37 -10.40 14.59
N LEU A 71 -8.33 -10.25 13.26
CA LEU A 71 -9.49 -10.48 12.39
C LEU A 71 -9.70 -11.97 12.05
N LYS A 72 -8.61 -12.73 11.84
CA LYS A 72 -8.69 -14.12 11.37
C LYS A 72 -9.51 -15.06 12.27
N PRO A 73 -9.47 -14.96 13.62
CA PRO A 73 -10.29 -15.78 14.50
C PRO A 73 -11.79 -15.44 14.47
N LEU A 74 -12.14 -14.21 14.06
CA LEU A 74 -13.53 -13.74 14.00
C LEU A 74 -14.23 -14.16 12.70
N LEU A 75 -13.45 -14.55 11.68
CA LEU A 75 -13.98 -15.01 10.42
C LEU A 75 -14.39 -16.49 10.52
N PRO A 76 -15.57 -16.88 10.00
CA PRO A 76 -15.92 -18.28 9.90
C PRO A 76 -14.88 -19.01 9.02
N ALA A 77 -14.47 -20.21 9.43
CA ALA A 77 -13.62 -21.07 8.62
C ALA A 77 -14.31 -21.27 7.25
N HIS A 78 -13.66 -20.79 6.19
CA HIS A 78 -14.22 -20.60 4.86
C HIS A 78 -15.19 -21.72 4.42
N ALA A 79 -16.47 -21.40 4.21
CA ALA A 79 -17.29 -22.17 3.28
C ALA A 79 -16.88 -21.72 1.87
N PRO A 80 -16.29 -22.58 1.04
CA PRO A 80 -15.85 -22.20 -0.30
C PRO A 80 -17.06 -21.74 -1.11
N GLY A 81 -16.82 -20.74 -1.96
CA GLY A 81 -17.81 -20.09 -2.80
C GLY A 81 -18.88 -21.02 -3.35
N ARG A 82 -20.14 -20.60 -3.22
CA ARG A 82 -21.29 -21.22 -3.84
C ARG A 82 -21.02 -21.30 -5.35
N LYS A 83 -20.54 -22.46 -5.82
CA LYS A 83 -20.53 -22.78 -7.26
C LYS A 83 -21.97 -22.59 -7.73
N THR A 84 -22.18 -21.61 -8.60
CA THR A 84 -23.42 -21.49 -9.35
C THR A 84 -23.56 -22.75 -10.18
N ALA A 85 -24.37 -23.69 -9.67
CA ALA A 85 -24.91 -24.76 -10.48
C ALA A 85 -25.85 -24.11 -11.52
N THR A 86 -25.30 -23.74 -12.67
CA THR A 86 -26.13 -23.55 -13.87
C THR A 86 -26.18 -24.88 -14.59
N SER A 87 -27.28 -25.57 -14.32
CA SER A 87 -27.85 -26.56 -15.22
C SER A 87 -28.36 -25.83 -16.47
N ARG A 88 -27.89 -26.25 -17.65
CA ARG A 88 -28.69 -26.58 -18.84
C ARG A 88 -27.78 -27.06 -19.98
#